data_AF-A0A5E4AQD4-F1
#
_entry.id   AF-A0A5E4AQD4-F1
#
_cell.length_a   1.000
_cell.length_b   1.000
_cell.length_c   1.000
_cell.angle_alpha   90.00
_cell.angle_beta   90.00
_cell.angle_gamma   90.00
#
_symmetry.space_group_name_H-M   'P 1'
#
loop_
_entity.id
_entity.type
_entity.pdbx_description
1 polymer ?
#
loop_
_entity_poly.entity_id
_entity_poly.type
_entity_poly.pdbx_seq_one_letter_code
_entity_poly.pdbx_strand_id
1 'polypeptide(L)'
;MARVHIGQVIMSICTKLQNKEHVIEALHGAKFKIPGCQKIHISKKWGFTKFNADELEDMVAEKRLIPDGCGVTYIPNCGPPDQWRALHS
;
A
#
# COMPACT_ATOMS: atom_id res chain seq x y z
N MET A 1 9.37 6.50 -23.54
CA MET A 1 10.38 6.73 -22.48
C MET A 1 9.67 7.27 -21.24
N ALA A 2 9.91 6.73 -20.04
CA ALA A 2 9.33 7.22 -18.80
C ALA A 2 10.30 8.21 -18.11
N ARG A 3 9.79 9.33 -17.59
CA ARG A 3 10.57 10.28 -16.79
C ARG A 3 10.45 9.88 -15.31
N VAL A 4 11.58 9.76 -14.62
CA VAL A 4 11.64 9.35 -13.20
C VAL A 4 12.39 10.41 -12.40
N HIS A 5 11.78 10.89 -11.31
CA HIS A 5 12.38 11.84 -10.39
C HIS A 5 13.09 11.13 -9.23
N ILE A 6 13.99 11.86 -8.54
CA ILE A 6 14.67 11.34 -7.34
C ILE A 6 13.62 11.03 -6.27
N GLY A 7 13.67 9.82 -5.71
CA GLY A 7 12.71 9.36 -4.70
C GLY A 7 11.37 8.85 -5.26
N GLN A 8 11.17 8.87 -6.57
CA GLN A 8 9.99 8.29 -7.20
C GLN A 8 10.07 6.76 -7.21
N VAL A 9 8.98 6.10 -6.83
CA VAL A 9 8.87 4.63 -6.87
C VAL A 9 8.71 4.19 -8.32
N ILE A 10 9.57 3.26 -8.77
CA ILE A 10 9.53 2.68 -10.12
C ILE A 10 8.74 1.38 -10.14
N MET A 11 9.07 0.47 -9.21
CA MET A 11 8.41 -0.82 -9.02
C MET A 11 8.03 -0.99 -7.56
N SER A 12 6.86 -1.55 -7.30
CA SER A 12 6.43 -1.97 -5.96
C SER A 12 5.82 -3.37 -6.03
N ILE A 13 6.04 -4.15 -4.97
CA ILE A 13 5.56 -5.52 -4.88
C ILE A 13 4.90 -5.67 -3.51
N CYS A 14 3.66 -6.15 -3.51
CA CYS A 14 2.93 -6.53 -2.29
C CYS A 14 2.91 -8.05 -2.18
N THR A 15 3.31 -8.56 -1.03
CA THR A 15 3.44 -10.00 -0.76
C THR A 15 3.16 -10.27 0.71
N LYS A 16 2.89 -11.53 1.05
CA LYS A 16 2.91 -12.02 2.43
C LYS A 16 4.29 -11.80 3.05
N LEU A 17 4.31 -11.60 4.37
CA LEU A 17 5.53 -11.32 5.15
C LEU A 17 6.59 -12.42 5.02
N GLN A 18 6.17 -13.68 4.83
CA GLN A 18 7.05 -14.84 4.69
C GLN A 18 8.00 -14.74 3.48
N ASN A 19 7.58 -14.11 2.38
CA ASN A 19 8.38 -14.06 1.15
C ASN A 19 9.26 -12.81 1.06
N LYS A 20 9.48 -12.11 2.18
CA LYS A 20 10.21 -10.84 2.23
C LYS A 20 11.59 -10.93 1.56
N GLU A 21 12.38 -11.94 1.92
CA GLU A 21 13.74 -12.12 1.42
C GLU A 21 13.76 -12.40 -0.09
N HIS A 22 12.81 -13.21 -0.57
CA HIS A 22 12.69 -13.54 -1.99
C HIS A 22 12.36 -12.32 -2.83
N VAL A 23 11.51 -11.42 -2.32
CA VAL A 23 11.18 -10.17 -3.01
C VAL A 23 12.35 -9.18 -3.02
N ILE A 24 13.14 -9.12 -1.94
CA ILE A 24 14.36 -8.29 -1.91
C ILE A 24 15.33 -8.76 -2.99
N GLU A 25 15.56 -10.07 -3.12
CA GLU A 25 16.45 -10.62 -4.14
C GLU A 25 15.92 -10.39 -5.56
N ALA A 26 14.62 -10.55 -5.77
CA ALA A 26 13.99 -10.26 -7.07
C ALA A 26 14.16 -8.79 -7.48
N LEU A 27 13.97 -7.84 -6.55
CA LEU A 27 14.18 -6.42 -6.79
C LEU A 27 15.66 -6.07 -6.98
N HIS A 28 16.56 -6.78 -6.31
CA HIS A 28 17.99 -6.66 -6.52
C HIS A 28 18.38 -7.06 -7.94
N GLY A 29 17.87 -8.20 -8.43
CA GLY A 29 18.00 -8.64 -9.82
C GLY A 29 17.41 -7.64 -10.84
N ALA A 30 16.21 -7.13 -10.55
CA ALA A 30 15.53 -6.17 -11.43
C ALA A 30 16.27 -4.83 -11.55
N LYS A 31 16.89 -4.35 -10.47
CA LYS A 31 17.65 -3.10 -10.45
C LYS A 31 18.78 -3.09 -11.47
N PHE A 32 19.42 -4.23 -11.78
CA PHE A 32 20.48 -4.31 -12.80
C PHE A 32 19.99 -4.01 -14.22
N LYS A 33 18.69 -4.08 -14.47
CA LYS A 33 18.09 -3.76 -15.78
C LYS A 33 17.70 -2.29 -15.90
N ILE A 34 17.73 -1.53 -14.81
CA ILE A 34 17.38 -0.11 -14.79
C ILE A 34 18.68 0.71 -14.71
N PRO A 35 18.89 1.70 -15.58
CA PRO A 35 20.09 2.52 -15.53
C PRO A 35 20.17 3.31 -14.20
N GLY A 36 21.40 3.46 -13.69
CA GLY A 36 21.70 4.23 -12.48
C GLY A 36 21.54 3.45 -11.17
N CYS A 37 21.55 4.18 -10.05
CA CYS A 37 21.53 3.61 -8.71
C CYS A 37 20.13 3.69 -8.08
N GLN A 38 19.38 2.59 -8.13
CA GLN A 38 18.09 2.48 -7.43
C GLN A 38 18.24 1.96 -5.99
N LYS A 39 17.33 2.31 -5.09
CA LYS A 39 17.31 1.80 -3.70
C LYS A 39 16.10 0.91 -3.50
N ILE A 40 16.28 -0.20 -2.79
CA ILE A 40 15.20 -1.06 -2.34
C ILE A 40 14.76 -0.56 -0.97
N HIS A 41 13.47 -0.28 -0.82
CA HIS A 41 12.89 0.19 0.43
C HIS A 41 11.70 -0.70 0.82
N ILE A 42 11.66 -1.11 2.08
CA ILE A 42 10.52 -1.84 2.65
C ILE A 42 9.60 -0.81 3.28
N SER A 43 8.43 -0.64 2.69
CA SER A 43 7.41 0.26 3.20
C SER A 43 6.84 -0.22 4.53
N LYS A 44 6.48 0.71 5.41
CA LYS A 44 5.66 0.45 6.62
C LYS A 44 4.17 0.40 6.33
N LYS A 45 3.77 0.78 5.11
CA LYS A 45 2.37 0.81 4.69
C LYS A 45 1.83 -0.57 4.42
N TRP A 46 0.52 -0.73 4.58
CA TRP A 46 -0.14 -1.97 4.21
C TRP A 46 -0.30 -2.07 2.69
N GLY A 47 0.53 -2.89 2.05
CA GLY A 47 0.49 -3.14 0.61
C GLY A 47 0.55 -1.86 -0.23
N PHE A 48 -0.43 -1.67 -1.10
CA PHE A 48 -0.54 -0.50 -1.98
C PHE A 48 -1.43 0.62 -1.41
N THR A 49 -1.73 0.57 -0.11
CA THR A 49 -2.53 1.60 0.55
C THR A 49 -1.65 2.75 1.06
N LYS A 50 -2.30 3.84 1.47
CA LYS A 50 -1.61 4.98 2.09
C LYS A 50 -1.39 4.81 3.61
N PHE A 51 -2.04 3.84 4.23
CA PHE A 51 -2.07 3.64 5.67
C PHE A 51 -0.95 2.72 6.15
N ASN A 52 -0.51 2.91 7.40
CA ASN A 52 0.48 2.04 8.03
C ASN A 52 -0.15 0.66 8.32
N ALA A 53 0.67 -0.39 8.31
CA ALA A 53 0.22 -1.73 8.67
C ALA A 53 -0.36 -1.79 10.10
N ASP A 54 0.28 -1.07 11.03
CA ASP A 54 -0.09 -1.07 12.45
C ASP A 54 -1.46 -0.43 12.71
N GLU A 55 -1.83 0.60 11.93
CA GLU A 55 -3.08 1.36 12.09
C GLU A 55 -4.25 0.76 11.28
N LEU A 56 -3.94 -0.05 10.26
CA LEU A 56 -4.95 -0.51 9.32
C LEU A 56 -5.97 -1.43 9.99
N GLU A 57 -5.52 -2.34 10.85
CA GLU A 57 -6.39 -3.30 11.54
C GLU A 57 -7.40 -2.56 12.43
N ASP A 58 -6.94 -1.55 13.18
CA ASP A 58 -7.78 -0.70 14.02
C ASP A 58 -8.80 0.09 13.16
N MET A 59 -8.35 0.71 12.07
CA MET A 59 -9.25 1.48 11.18
C MET A 59 -10.29 0.61 10.47
N VAL A 60 -9.97 -0.66 10.18
CA VAL A 60 -10.93 -1.64 9.63
C VAL A 60 -11.91 -2.09 10.73
N ALA A 61 -11.44 -2.33 11.95
CA ALA A 61 -12.29 -2.66 13.10
C ALA A 61 -13.27 -1.52 13.43
N GLU A 62 -12.83 -0.27 13.32
CA GLU A 62 -13.64 0.94 13.44
C GLU A 62 -14.60 1.18 12.25
N LYS A 63 -14.60 0.30 11.23
CA LYS A 63 -15.36 0.46 9.97
C LYS A 63 -15.08 1.78 9.23
N ARG A 64 -13.89 2.38 9.41
CA ARG A 64 -13.45 3.57 8.67
C ARG A 64 -12.80 3.23 7.33
N LEU A 65 -12.32 1.99 7.19
CA LEU A 65 -11.79 1.46 5.95
C LEU A 65 -12.61 0.25 5.50
N ILE A 66 -13.00 0.25 4.23
CA ILE A 66 -13.61 -0.90 3.56
C ILE A 66 -12.59 -1.48 2.57
N PRO A 67 -12.33 -2.79 2.60
CA PRO A 67 -11.50 -3.43 1.58
C PRO A 67 -12.19 -3.35 0.22
N ASP A 68 -11.49 -2.81 -0.79
CA ASP A 68 -11.97 -2.65 -2.16
C ASP A 68 -10.99 -3.32 -3.13
N GLY A 69 -10.92 -4.64 -3.03
CA GLY A 69 -9.99 -5.46 -3.81
C GLY A 69 -8.52 -5.17 -3.47
N CYS A 70 -7.82 -4.52 -4.40
CA CYS A 70 -6.40 -4.18 -4.25
C CYS A 70 -6.18 -2.94 -3.35
N GLY A 71 -7.19 -2.07 -3.27
CA GLY A 71 -7.16 -0.84 -2.50
C GLY A 71 -8.03 -0.90 -1.26
N VAL A 72 -8.16 0.26 -0.60
CA VAL A 72 -9.10 0.48 0.48
C VAL A 72 -9.89 1.75 0.22
N THR A 73 -11.19 1.67 0.46
CA THR A 73 -12.06 2.84 0.44
C THR A 73 -12.10 3.45 1.84
N TYR A 74 -11.74 4.73 1.95
CA TYR A 74 -11.79 5.48 3.19
C TYR A 74 -13.15 6.16 3.35
N ILE A 75 -13.79 5.95 4.49
CA ILE A 75 -15.06 6.57 4.84
C ILE A 75 -14.77 7.79 5.71
N PRO A 76 -15.01 9.02 5.22
CA PRO A 76 -14.86 10.22 6.02
C PRO A 76 -16.06 10.38 6.98
N ASN A 77 -15.84 11.12 8.08
CA ASN A 77 -16.91 11.46 9.02
C ASN A 77 -17.89 12.52 8.48
N CYS A 78 -17.66 13.07 7.28
CA CYS A 78 -18.45 14.17 6.70
C CYS A 78 -19.41 13.71 5.59
N GLY A 79 -19.81 12.44 5.60
CA GLY A 79 -20.79 11.90 4.64
C GLY A 79 -22.26 12.10 5.07
N PRO A 80 -23.23 11.84 4.16
CA PRO A 80 -24.65 11.81 4.51
C PRO A 80 -24.94 10.79 5.64
N PRO A 81 -25.84 11.11 6.60
CA PRO A 81 -26.15 10.22 7.73
C PRO A 81 -26.62 8.82 7.33
N ASP A 82 -27.29 8.69 6.19
CA ASP A 82 -27.80 7.40 5.71
C ASP A 82 -26.67 6.43 5.36
N GLN A 83 -25.56 6.92 4.80
CA GLN A 83 -24.38 6.09 4.53
C GLN A 83 -23.75 5.60 5.83
N TRP A 84 -23.68 6.46 6.85
CA TRP A 84 -23.19 6.06 8.17
C TRP A 84 -24.07 4.99 8.81
N ARG A 85 -25.40 5.15 8.72
CA ARG A 85 -26.38 4.17 9.22
C ARG A 85 -26.27 2.83 8.49
N ALA A 86 -26.12 2.83 7.17
CA ALA A 86 -25.97 1.59 6.39
C ALA A 86 -24.72 0.79 6.77
N LEU A 87 -23.65 1.46 7.20
CA LEU A 87 -22.40 0.82 7.64
C LEU A 87 -22.49 0.20 9.04
N HIS A 88 -23.32 0.80 9.90
CA HIS A 88 -23.47 0.43 11.31
C HIS A 88 -24.73 -0.40 11.61
N SER A 89 -25.57 -0.62 10.59
CA SER A 89 -26.64 -1.63 10.64
C SER A 89 -26.08 -3.04 10.61
#